data_AF-A0A7W8B5S5-F1
#
_entry.id   AF-A0A7W8B5S5-F1
#
_cell.length_a   1.000
_cell.length_b   1.000
_cell.length_c   1.000
_cell.angle_alpha   90.00
_cell.angle_beta   90.00
_cell.angle_gamma   90.00
#
_symmetry.space_group_name_H-M   'P 1'
#
loop_
_entity.id
_entity.type
_entity.pdbx_description
1 polymer ?
#
loop_
_entity_poly.entity_id
_entity_poly.type
_entity_poly.pdbx_seq_one_letter_code
_entity_poly.pdbx_strand_id
1 'polypeptide(L)'
;MAGTTEHDVIVIGAGIAGLAAAITLAAKGLQVRVFESRDKAGGLCGTRHIDGYEFTVACNDFGSALATTMAELGVEIEFHRPRSRICTERATYTLPIGLATAGPFLRMVPDLVRFSRAVRATHGSGRTVFVSEILTDAVKGREFADFIGVLCLAFGTPPGRFRTDMFTALFSKELGYGYGHPVTPVGGPQSLSDKMADRLRDLGGRLDLNTAVQHVTYGPGTKTVTTDKSPHQARYVISSQQRLDLYPEDTEPGLAVGTLHIATTPDAPFPAGVHTLLHAPAGLPGLLEGLDAGRSPAAPAFNLFPCELPEQRAYRSFNAYVPLPRGVDELDPTERTRLELYLLEHIEAMLPGFTSKIRYQRFVSPGEFQEIHQLSSNVTPVVIPPGFHKPDGYDPDRDIHYVGNTVQPTCEHASSALASGLRAAHLISKAMPNGAG
;
A
#
# COMPACT_ATOMS: atom_id res chain seq x y z
N MET A 1 31.19 31.36 0.85
CA MET A 1 29.88 30.86 0.40
C MET A 1 30.07 29.40 0.04
N ALA A 2 29.40 28.48 0.73
CA ALA A 2 29.46 27.06 0.35
C ALA A 2 28.82 26.91 -1.04
N GLY A 3 29.55 26.30 -1.99
CA GLY A 3 29.08 26.18 -3.37
C GLY A 3 27.80 25.35 -3.46
N THR A 4 26.78 25.85 -4.14
CA THR A 4 25.57 25.10 -4.46
C THR A 4 25.85 24.07 -5.54
N THR A 5 25.64 22.78 -5.26
CA THR A 5 25.70 21.71 -6.26
C THR A 5 24.46 21.73 -7.16
N GLU A 6 24.65 21.72 -8.47
CA GLU A 6 23.60 21.71 -9.49
C GLU A 6 23.32 20.27 -9.98
N HIS A 7 22.04 19.95 -10.18
CA HIS A 7 21.54 18.66 -10.61
C HIS A 7 20.48 18.84 -11.71
N ASP A 8 20.25 17.84 -12.55
CA ASP A 8 19.11 17.90 -13.48
C ASP A 8 17.80 17.70 -12.73
N VAL A 9 17.78 16.71 -11.83
CA VAL A 9 16.58 16.30 -11.09
C VAL A 9 16.91 16.05 -9.62
N ILE A 10 16.14 16.65 -8.74
CA ILE A 10 16.07 16.25 -7.33
C ILE A 10 14.75 15.52 -7.07
N VAL A 11 14.81 14.36 -6.41
CA VAL A 11 13.65 13.64 -5.90
C VAL A 11 13.63 13.69 -4.39
N ILE A 12 12.50 14.07 -3.80
CA ILE A 12 12.27 14.17 -2.36
C ILE A 12 11.45 12.97 -1.94
N GLY A 13 12.05 12.06 -1.18
CA GLY A 13 11.48 10.81 -0.68
C GLY A 13 11.87 9.58 -1.52
N ALA A 14 12.41 8.56 -0.86
CA ALA A 14 12.84 7.29 -1.46
C ALA A 14 11.79 6.17 -1.26
N GLY A 15 10.51 6.51 -1.35
CA GLY A 15 9.44 5.52 -1.51
C GLY A 15 9.40 4.96 -2.93
N ILE A 16 8.58 3.92 -3.17
CA ILE A 16 8.47 3.23 -4.46
C ILE A 16 8.21 4.19 -5.65
N ALA A 17 7.40 5.23 -5.45
CA ALA A 17 7.12 6.25 -6.46
C ALA A 17 8.36 7.08 -6.81
N GLY A 18 9.06 7.58 -5.79
CA GLY A 18 10.26 8.41 -5.95
C GLY A 18 11.42 7.62 -6.58
N LEU A 19 11.65 6.39 -6.13
CA LEU A 19 12.68 5.51 -6.71
C LEU A 19 12.38 5.15 -8.17
N ALA A 20 11.13 4.85 -8.52
CA ALA A 20 10.76 4.56 -9.91
C ALA A 20 10.99 5.76 -10.84
N ALA A 21 10.63 6.96 -10.38
CA ALA A 21 10.90 8.19 -11.12
C ALA A 21 12.41 8.43 -11.29
N ALA A 22 13.17 8.27 -10.19
CA ALA A 22 14.61 8.47 -10.17
C ALA A 22 15.35 7.52 -11.12
N ILE A 23 15.04 6.20 -11.06
CA ILE A 23 15.64 5.19 -11.94
C ILE A 23 15.32 5.50 -13.41
N THR A 24 14.07 5.85 -13.71
CA THR A 24 13.64 6.16 -15.08
C THR A 24 14.39 7.35 -15.67
N LEU A 25 14.60 8.41 -14.87
CA LEU A 25 15.30 9.62 -15.30
C LEU A 25 16.82 9.40 -15.37
N ALA A 26 17.40 8.68 -14.41
CA ALA A 26 18.82 8.31 -14.44
C ALA A 26 19.16 7.42 -15.63
N ALA A 27 18.27 6.48 -16.00
CA ALA A 27 18.41 5.65 -17.20
C ALA A 27 18.41 6.46 -18.51
N LYS A 28 17.93 7.70 -18.48
CA LYS A 28 17.99 8.64 -19.60
C LYS A 28 19.22 9.57 -19.55
N GLY A 29 20.17 9.31 -18.66
CA GLY A 29 21.41 10.06 -18.54
C GLY A 29 21.33 11.33 -17.69
N LEU A 30 20.20 11.58 -17.01
CA LEU A 30 20.05 12.76 -16.16
C LEU A 30 20.79 12.60 -14.84
N GLN A 31 21.36 13.71 -14.34
CA GLN A 31 21.94 13.76 -13.00
C GLN A 31 20.84 13.80 -11.94
N VAL A 32 20.49 12.63 -11.41
CA VAL A 32 19.45 12.46 -10.40
C VAL A 32 20.03 12.35 -9.00
N ARG A 33 19.45 13.11 -8.06
CA ARG A 33 19.73 13.00 -6.63
C ARG A 33 18.45 12.81 -5.83
N VAL A 34 18.43 11.81 -4.97
CA VAL A 34 17.28 11.47 -4.12
C VAL A 34 17.62 11.78 -2.66
N PHE A 35 16.75 12.54 -1.98
CA PHE A 35 16.86 12.81 -0.54
C PHE A 35 15.80 12.03 0.23
N GLU A 36 16.21 11.28 1.24
CA GLU A 36 15.32 10.52 2.13
C GLU A 36 15.61 10.92 3.57
N SER A 37 14.57 11.27 4.32
CA SER A 37 14.71 11.71 5.71
C SER A 37 15.08 10.56 6.65
N ARG A 38 14.68 9.33 6.31
CA ARG A 38 14.98 8.14 7.10
C ARG A 38 16.35 7.54 6.80
N ASP A 39 16.75 6.60 7.65
CA ASP A 39 17.99 5.83 7.56
C ASP A 39 17.94 4.72 6.49
N LYS A 40 16.79 4.50 5.85
CA LYS A 40 16.58 3.50 4.80
C LYS A 40 15.58 3.99 3.75
N ALA A 41 15.73 3.49 2.54
CA ALA A 41 14.74 3.65 1.47
C ALA A 41 13.58 2.65 1.63
N GLY A 42 12.45 2.98 0.99
CA GLY A 42 11.30 2.07 0.83
C GLY A 42 9.96 2.59 1.35
N GLY A 43 9.95 3.54 2.28
CA GLY A 43 8.72 4.04 2.89
C GLY A 43 7.87 2.89 3.47
N LEU A 44 6.62 2.75 3.01
CA LEU A 44 5.73 1.65 3.41
C LEU A 44 6.16 0.27 2.86
N CYS A 45 6.98 0.26 1.80
CA CYS A 45 7.61 -0.93 1.20
C CYS A 45 8.96 -1.23 1.85
N GLY A 46 9.02 -1.26 3.18
CA GLY A 46 10.26 -1.51 3.91
C GLY A 46 10.06 -2.44 5.09
N THR A 47 11.11 -2.60 5.89
CA THR A 47 11.11 -3.33 7.15
C THR A 47 11.63 -2.47 8.30
N ARG A 48 11.26 -2.83 9.54
CA ARG A 48 11.70 -2.17 10.76
C ARG A 48 12.01 -3.19 11.83
N HIS A 49 13.05 -2.91 12.61
CA HIS A 49 13.33 -3.67 13.83
C HIS A 49 12.52 -3.12 14.99
N ILE A 50 11.78 -3.99 15.68
CA ILE A 50 11.00 -3.69 16.88
C ILE A 50 11.39 -4.75 17.92
N ASP A 51 11.95 -4.30 19.05
CA ASP A 51 12.33 -5.14 20.19
C ASP A 51 13.20 -6.36 19.81
N GLY A 52 14.12 -6.16 18.86
CA GLY A 52 15.09 -7.19 18.41
C GLY A 52 14.61 -8.09 17.26
N TYR A 53 13.36 -7.92 16.81
CA TYR A 53 12.80 -8.67 15.68
C TYR A 53 12.48 -7.74 14.51
N GLU A 54 12.61 -8.23 13.28
CA GLU A 54 12.31 -7.44 12.08
C GLU A 54 10.94 -7.79 11.50
N PHE A 55 10.19 -6.76 11.18
CA PHE A 55 8.85 -6.85 10.61
C PHE A 55 8.75 -6.01 9.36
N THR A 56 7.92 -6.46 8.41
CA THR A 56 7.45 -5.62 7.31
C THR A 56 6.70 -4.40 7.87
N VAL A 57 6.92 -3.23 7.27
CA VAL A 57 6.22 -1.99 7.69
C VAL A 57 4.74 -2.09 7.32
N ALA A 58 4.39 -2.23 6.03
CA ALA A 58 2.98 -2.31 5.62
C ALA A 58 2.71 -3.11 4.34
N CYS A 59 3.55 -3.00 3.30
CA CYS A 59 3.28 -3.64 2.01
C CYS A 59 3.72 -5.11 2.00
N ASN A 60 2.76 -6.04 1.99
CA ASN A 60 3.03 -7.49 2.01
C ASN A 60 2.82 -8.16 0.65
N ASP A 61 1.74 -7.82 -0.06
CA ASP A 61 1.44 -8.34 -1.39
C ASP A 61 1.33 -7.22 -2.42
N PHE A 62 1.70 -7.52 -3.67
CA PHE A 62 1.67 -6.58 -4.79
C PHE A 62 0.92 -7.17 -5.98
N GLY A 63 0.36 -6.33 -6.84
CA GLY A 63 -0.20 -6.79 -8.11
C GLY A 63 0.90 -7.23 -9.09
N SER A 64 0.62 -8.24 -9.93
CA SER A 64 1.62 -8.83 -10.85
C SER A 64 2.32 -7.84 -11.79
N ALA A 65 1.73 -6.68 -12.04
CA ALA A 65 2.37 -5.63 -12.84
C ALA A 65 3.72 -5.20 -12.27
N LEU A 66 3.89 -5.27 -10.95
CA LEU A 66 5.14 -4.89 -10.29
C LEU A 66 6.34 -5.67 -10.86
N ALA A 67 6.19 -6.97 -11.10
CA ALA A 67 7.28 -7.80 -11.61
C ALA A 67 7.71 -7.37 -13.03
N THR A 68 6.73 -7.08 -13.90
CA THR A 68 7.00 -6.56 -15.25
C THR A 68 7.67 -5.20 -15.18
N THR A 69 7.15 -4.28 -14.35
CA THR A 69 7.72 -2.94 -14.22
C THR A 69 9.14 -2.95 -13.64
N MET A 70 9.44 -3.84 -12.68
CA MET A 70 10.82 -3.98 -12.18
C MET A 70 11.78 -4.44 -13.28
N ALA A 71 11.36 -5.40 -14.11
CA ALA A 71 12.16 -5.84 -15.26
C ALA A 71 12.39 -4.70 -16.28
N GLU A 72 11.36 -3.90 -16.57
CA GLU A 72 11.47 -2.73 -17.46
C GLU A 72 12.41 -1.65 -16.91
N LEU A 73 12.45 -1.46 -15.59
CA LEU A 73 13.39 -0.56 -14.92
C LEU A 73 14.82 -1.13 -14.81
N GLY A 74 15.02 -2.40 -15.18
CA GLY A 74 16.29 -3.12 -15.01
C GLY A 74 16.61 -3.42 -13.55
N VAL A 75 15.60 -3.55 -12.70
CA VAL A 75 15.76 -3.93 -11.29
C VAL A 75 15.73 -5.46 -11.20
N GLU A 76 16.86 -6.06 -10.88
CA GLU A 76 17.00 -7.52 -10.77
C GLU A 76 16.45 -8.02 -9.42
N ILE A 77 15.22 -8.53 -9.45
CA ILE A 77 14.56 -9.14 -8.29
C ILE A 77 13.59 -10.25 -8.71
N GLU A 78 13.60 -11.34 -7.95
CA GLU A 78 12.67 -12.45 -8.13
C GLU A 78 11.37 -12.24 -7.35
N PHE A 79 10.29 -12.88 -7.82
CA PHE A 79 8.98 -12.81 -7.19
C PHE A 79 8.37 -14.20 -6.98
N HIS A 80 7.80 -14.42 -5.80
CA HIS A 80 6.88 -15.50 -5.54
C HIS A 80 5.47 -15.16 -6.01
N ARG A 81 4.67 -16.20 -6.32
CA ARG A 81 3.24 -16.08 -6.66
C ARG A 81 2.42 -16.83 -5.61
N PRO A 82 2.31 -16.30 -4.39
CA PRO A 82 1.65 -17.00 -3.31
C PRO A 82 0.14 -17.00 -3.50
N ARG A 83 -0.53 -17.88 -2.74
CA ARG A 83 -1.98 -17.88 -2.62
C ARG A 83 -2.41 -17.05 -1.42
N SER A 84 -3.62 -16.53 -1.49
CA SER A 84 -4.34 -15.97 -0.34
C SER A 84 -5.39 -16.96 0.12
N ARG A 85 -5.51 -17.18 1.44
CA ARG A 85 -6.58 -17.97 2.05
C ARG A 85 -7.49 -17.07 2.86
N ILE A 86 -8.78 -17.11 2.57
CA ILE A 86 -9.81 -16.36 3.29
C ILE A 86 -10.62 -17.37 4.09
N CYS A 87 -10.47 -17.34 5.40
CA CYS A 87 -11.18 -18.19 6.35
C CYS A 87 -12.44 -17.45 6.82
N THR A 88 -13.60 -17.97 6.46
CA THR A 88 -14.89 -17.53 7.01
C THR A 88 -15.48 -18.63 7.89
N GLU A 89 -16.54 -18.32 8.63
CA GLU A 89 -17.31 -19.31 9.40
C GLU A 89 -17.88 -20.44 8.53
N ARG A 90 -18.08 -20.20 7.23
CA ARG A 90 -18.77 -21.13 6.32
C ARG A 90 -17.81 -21.95 5.46
N ALA A 91 -16.73 -21.33 5.01
CA ALA A 91 -15.80 -21.94 4.07
C ALA A 91 -14.44 -21.23 4.09
N THR A 92 -13.42 -21.95 3.62
CA THR A 92 -12.14 -21.37 3.26
C THR A 92 -12.07 -21.15 1.76
N TYR A 93 -11.83 -19.92 1.33
CA TYR A 93 -11.59 -19.56 -0.05
C TYR A 93 -10.10 -19.46 -0.32
N THR A 94 -9.66 -19.84 -1.51
CA THR A 94 -8.26 -19.69 -1.92
C THR A 94 -8.18 -18.93 -3.23
N LEU A 95 -7.37 -17.87 -3.24
CA LEU A 95 -7.08 -17.03 -4.41
C LEU A 95 -5.62 -17.24 -4.87
N PRO A 96 -5.33 -17.22 -6.18
CA PRO A 96 -6.29 -17.16 -7.29
C PRO A 96 -7.18 -18.42 -7.36
N ILE A 97 -8.37 -18.28 -7.93
CA ILE A 97 -9.34 -19.37 -8.03
C ILE A 97 -8.84 -20.41 -9.05
N GLY A 98 -8.64 -21.65 -8.62
CA GLY A 98 -8.30 -22.78 -9.48
C GLY A 98 -9.43 -23.82 -9.50
N LEU A 99 -9.33 -24.82 -10.39
CA LEU A 99 -10.35 -25.89 -10.52
C LEU A 99 -10.62 -26.60 -9.19
N ALA A 100 -9.58 -26.87 -8.40
CA ALA A 100 -9.69 -27.54 -7.10
C ALA A 100 -10.28 -26.65 -5.98
N THR A 101 -10.32 -25.32 -6.17
CA THR A 101 -10.76 -24.35 -5.15
C THR A 101 -12.01 -23.59 -5.57
N ALA A 102 -12.60 -23.90 -6.74
CA ALA A 102 -13.76 -23.23 -7.30
C ALA A 102 -15.08 -23.58 -6.59
N GLY A 103 -15.16 -24.73 -5.91
CA GLY A 103 -16.39 -25.26 -5.30
C GLY A 103 -17.12 -24.24 -4.40
N PRO A 104 -16.46 -23.64 -3.39
CA PRO A 104 -17.05 -22.60 -2.55
C PRO A 104 -17.58 -21.38 -3.33
N PHE A 105 -16.95 -21.00 -4.45
CA PHE A 105 -17.36 -19.85 -5.25
C PHE A 105 -18.58 -20.10 -6.13
N LEU A 106 -18.94 -21.36 -6.43
CA LEU A 106 -20.07 -21.67 -7.32
C LEU A 106 -21.40 -21.08 -6.81
N ARG A 107 -21.57 -21.02 -5.48
CA ARG A 107 -22.76 -20.46 -4.83
C ARG A 107 -22.88 -18.94 -5.00
N MET A 108 -21.76 -18.27 -5.26
CA MET A 108 -21.66 -16.82 -5.38
C MET A 108 -21.88 -16.34 -6.82
N VAL A 109 -21.84 -17.23 -7.82
CA VAL A 109 -21.96 -16.88 -9.24
C VAL A 109 -23.23 -16.08 -9.56
N PRO A 110 -24.43 -16.41 -9.06
CA PRO A 110 -25.62 -15.62 -9.35
C PRO A 110 -25.50 -14.16 -8.88
N ASP A 111 -24.94 -13.93 -7.69
CA ASP A 111 -24.74 -12.59 -7.15
C ASP A 111 -23.58 -11.86 -7.83
N LEU A 112 -22.51 -12.55 -8.23
CA LEU A 112 -21.45 -11.98 -9.07
C LEU A 112 -22.03 -11.40 -10.37
N VAL A 113 -22.96 -12.12 -11.02
CA VAL A 113 -23.64 -11.64 -12.23
C VAL A 113 -24.53 -10.44 -11.93
N ARG A 114 -25.30 -10.46 -10.84
CA ARG A 114 -26.15 -9.31 -10.44
C ARG A 114 -25.31 -8.08 -10.13
N PHE A 115 -24.26 -8.23 -9.33
CA PHE A 115 -23.31 -7.18 -8.99
C PHE A 115 -22.67 -6.60 -10.24
N SER A 116 -22.13 -7.45 -11.11
CA SER A 116 -21.49 -6.99 -12.35
C SER A 116 -22.45 -6.23 -13.27
N ARG A 117 -23.72 -6.66 -13.38
CA ARG A 117 -24.73 -5.95 -14.17
C ARG A 117 -25.10 -4.61 -13.55
N ALA A 118 -25.27 -4.55 -12.23
CA ALA A 118 -25.58 -3.33 -11.51
C ALA A 118 -24.44 -2.32 -11.62
N VAL A 119 -23.18 -2.74 -11.42
CA VAL A 119 -22.00 -1.89 -11.66
C VAL A 119 -21.96 -1.39 -13.10
N ARG A 120 -22.20 -2.25 -14.10
CA ARG A 120 -22.25 -1.78 -15.51
C ARG A 120 -23.35 -0.75 -15.76
N ALA A 121 -24.49 -0.86 -15.08
CA ALA A 121 -25.59 0.08 -15.22
C ALA A 121 -25.29 1.45 -14.60
N THR A 122 -24.29 1.57 -13.71
CA THR A 122 -23.87 2.88 -13.17
C THR A 122 -22.87 3.59 -14.07
N HIS A 123 -22.21 2.89 -15.00
CA HIS A 123 -21.31 3.55 -15.95
C HIS A 123 -22.09 4.54 -16.82
N GLY A 124 -21.68 5.81 -16.78
CA GLY A 124 -22.31 6.89 -17.55
C GLY A 124 -23.56 7.50 -16.91
N SER A 125 -23.94 7.11 -15.68
CA SER A 125 -25.10 7.70 -15.00
C SER A 125 -24.89 9.15 -14.54
N GLY A 126 -23.67 9.69 -14.61
CA GLY A 126 -23.30 11.03 -14.13
C GLY A 126 -23.34 11.20 -12.60
N ARG A 127 -23.94 10.26 -11.87
CA ARG A 127 -23.99 10.19 -10.41
C ARG A 127 -22.85 9.33 -9.85
N THR A 128 -22.26 9.75 -8.74
CA THR A 128 -21.34 8.90 -7.95
C THR A 128 -22.15 7.78 -7.27
N VAL A 129 -21.73 6.52 -7.46
CA VAL A 129 -22.36 5.34 -6.85
C VAL A 129 -21.35 4.58 -6.01
N PHE A 130 -21.74 4.19 -4.81
CA PHE A 130 -20.91 3.45 -3.85
C PHE A 130 -21.14 1.94 -3.91
N VAL A 131 -20.14 1.17 -3.46
CA VAL A 131 -20.22 -0.29 -3.42
C VAL A 131 -21.36 -0.77 -2.51
N SER A 132 -21.64 -0.07 -1.40
CA SER A 132 -22.76 -0.38 -0.50
C SER A 132 -24.13 -0.32 -1.19
N GLU A 133 -24.35 0.63 -2.10
CA GLU A 133 -25.59 0.75 -2.88
C GLU A 133 -25.78 -0.49 -3.75
N ILE A 134 -24.73 -0.91 -4.46
CA ILE A 134 -24.78 -2.12 -5.30
C ILE A 134 -25.03 -3.37 -4.46
N LEU A 135 -24.38 -3.49 -3.31
CA LEU A 135 -24.58 -4.61 -2.39
C LEU A 135 -26.02 -4.65 -1.87
N THR A 136 -26.62 -3.49 -1.57
CA THR A 136 -27.99 -3.41 -1.04
C THR A 136 -29.03 -3.70 -2.11
N ASP A 137 -28.86 -3.13 -3.29
CA ASP A 137 -29.91 -3.13 -4.33
C ASP A 137 -29.89 -4.40 -5.19
N ALA A 138 -28.71 -4.99 -5.41
CA ALA A 138 -28.53 -6.05 -6.40
C ALA A 138 -28.12 -7.42 -5.83
N VAL A 139 -27.40 -7.45 -4.70
CA VAL A 139 -26.84 -8.69 -4.13
C VAL A 139 -27.82 -9.29 -3.11
N LYS A 140 -28.10 -10.60 -3.22
CA LYS A 140 -29.01 -11.29 -2.29
C LYS A 140 -28.28 -12.17 -1.27
N GLY A 141 -27.16 -12.75 -1.65
CA GLY A 141 -26.38 -13.66 -0.82
C GLY A 141 -25.39 -12.94 0.08
N ARG A 142 -25.45 -13.23 1.38
CA ARG A 142 -24.50 -12.70 2.37
C ARG A 142 -23.05 -13.07 2.08
N GLU A 143 -22.84 -14.28 1.55
CA GLU A 143 -21.50 -14.81 1.24
C GLU A 143 -20.78 -14.01 0.14
N PHE A 144 -21.50 -13.60 -0.91
CA PHE A 144 -20.93 -12.71 -1.93
C PHE A 144 -20.69 -11.30 -1.37
N ALA A 145 -21.61 -10.78 -0.55
CA ALA A 145 -21.41 -9.49 0.10
C ALA A 145 -20.17 -9.48 1.02
N ASP A 146 -19.96 -10.54 1.80
CA ASP A 146 -18.78 -10.70 2.66
C ASP A 146 -17.49 -10.76 1.83
N PHE A 147 -17.50 -11.45 0.68
CA PHE A 147 -16.36 -11.47 -0.23
C PHE A 147 -16.04 -10.10 -0.84
N ILE A 148 -17.05 -9.30 -1.19
CA ILE A 148 -16.84 -7.90 -1.57
C ILE A 148 -16.29 -7.10 -0.38
N GLY A 149 -16.80 -7.36 0.84
CA GLY A 149 -16.26 -6.80 2.07
C GLY A 149 -14.77 -7.11 2.28
N VAL A 150 -14.29 -8.29 1.91
CA VAL A 150 -12.86 -8.65 1.96
C VAL A 150 -12.04 -7.75 1.03
N LEU A 151 -12.54 -7.47 -0.17
CA LEU A 151 -11.87 -6.56 -1.09
C LEU A 151 -11.86 -5.13 -0.53
N CYS A 152 -12.98 -4.66 0.06
CA CYS A 152 -13.05 -3.36 0.73
C CYS A 152 -12.06 -3.25 1.92
N LEU A 153 -11.96 -4.30 2.73
CA LEU A 153 -11.02 -4.41 3.86
C LEU A 153 -9.57 -4.26 3.39
N ALA A 154 -9.19 -4.88 2.26
CA ALA A 154 -7.82 -4.82 1.73
C ALA A 154 -7.36 -3.39 1.38
N PHE A 155 -8.29 -2.45 1.16
CA PHE A 155 -7.99 -1.03 0.90
C PHE A 155 -8.36 -0.12 2.08
N GLY A 156 -8.76 -0.69 3.22
CA GLY A 156 -9.23 0.07 4.38
C GLY A 156 -10.40 1.02 4.06
N THR A 157 -11.20 0.73 3.03
CA THR A 157 -12.27 1.61 2.57
C THR A 157 -13.62 0.91 2.70
N PRO A 158 -14.50 1.36 3.62
CA PRO A 158 -15.83 0.76 3.79
C PRO A 158 -16.68 0.83 2.51
N PRO A 159 -17.61 -0.11 2.28
CA PRO A 159 -18.44 -0.14 1.07
C PRO A 159 -19.20 1.17 0.79
N GLY A 160 -19.66 1.88 1.81
CA GLY A 160 -20.38 3.16 1.74
C GLY A 160 -19.49 4.36 1.41
N ARG A 161 -18.17 4.16 1.46
CA ARG A 161 -17.17 5.15 1.06
C ARG A 161 -16.40 4.74 -0.20
N PHE A 162 -16.53 3.49 -0.63
CA PHE A 162 -15.84 2.98 -1.80
C PHE A 162 -16.66 3.25 -3.06
N ARG A 163 -16.25 4.22 -3.88
CA ARG A 163 -16.89 4.49 -5.16
C ARG A 163 -16.72 3.30 -6.12
N THR A 164 -17.78 2.96 -6.85
CA THR A 164 -17.80 1.81 -7.78
C THR A 164 -16.85 1.96 -8.96
N ASP A 165 -16.63 3.17 -9.45
CA ASP A 165 -15.64 3.48 -10.49
C ASP A 165 -14.20 3.23 -10.00
N MET A 166 -13.90 3.59 -8.75
CA MET A 166 -12.62 3.30 -8.11
C MET A 166 -12.43 1.81 -7.83
N PHE A 167 -13.48 1.15 -7.33
CA PHE A 167 -13.46 -0.28 -7.09
C PHE A 167 -13.20 -1.08 -8.38
N THR A 168 -13.84 -0.71 -9.48
CA THR A 168 -13.62 -1.36 -10.78
C THR A 168 -12.27 -1.02 -11.40
N ALA A 169 -11.74 0.18 -11.17
CA ALA A 169 -10.41 0.59 -11.63
C ALA A 169 -9.29 -0.32 -11.10
N LEU A 170 -9.43 -0.89 -9.89
CA LEU A 170 -8.49 -1.87 -9.33
C LEU A 170 -8.29 -3.12 -10.22
N PHE A 171 -9.32 -3.49 -10.96
CA PHE A 171 -9.33 -4.66 -11.84
C PHE A 171 -9.30 -4.28 -13.32
N SER A 172 -9.12 -2.99 -13.62
CA SER A 172 -9.08 -2.50 -14.99
C SER A 172 -7.86 -3.04 -15.74
N LYS A 173 -8.08 -3.52 -16.96
CA LYS A 173 -6.98 -3.89 -17.88
C LYS A 173 -6.19 -2.68 -18.34
N GLU A 174 -6.81 -1.49 -18.35
CA GLU A 174 -6.17 -0.24 -18.78
C GLU A 174 -5.12 0.22 -17.76
N LEU A 175 -5.46 0.17 -16.47
CA LEU A 175 -4.51 0.49 -15.39
C LEU A 175 -3.56 -0.67 -15.11
N GLY A 176 -3.98 -1.90 -15.42
CA GLY A 176 -3.08 -3.04 -15.56
C GLY A 176 -2.41 -3.54 -14.28
N TYR A 177 -2.85 -3.12 -13.09
CA TYR A 177 -2.16 -3.42 -11.83
C TYR A 177 -1.98 -4.90 -11.51
N GLY A 178 -2.82 -5.78 -12.06
CA GLY A 178 -2.61 -7.22 -11.99
C GLY A 178 -2.97 -7.87 -10.65
N TYR A 179 -3.91 -7.29 -9.89
CA TYR A 179 -4.37 -7.82 -8.59
C TYR A 179 -5.05 -9.19 -8.64
N GLY A 180 -5.49 -9.64 -9.82
CA GLY A 180 -5.96 -11.02 -10.00
C GLY A 180 -4.86 -12.08 -9.80
N HIS A 181 -3.60 -11.66 -9.85
CA HIS A 181 -2.43 -12.53 -9.73
C HIS A 181 -1.38 -11.84 -8.83
N PRO A 182 -1.51 -11.93 -7.51
CA PRO A 182 -0.58 -11.27 -6.60
C PRO A 182 0.84 -11.85 -6.72
N VAL A 183 1.82 -11.01 -6.43
CA VAL A 183 3.24 -11.33 -6.37
C VAL A 183 3.85 -10.76 -5.09
N THR A 184 4.87 -11.44 -4.59
CA THR A 184 5.62 -11.02 -3.40
C THR A 184 7.12 -11.09 -3.73
N PRO A 185 7.89 -10.01 -3.52
CA PRO A 185 9.33 -10.01 -3.79
C PRO A 185 10.04 -11.04 -2.90
N VAL A 186 10.96 -11.81 -3.48
CA VAL A 186 11.85 -12.70 -2.71
C VAL A 186 12.73 -11.86 -1.80
N GLY A 187 12.77 -12.20 -0.51
CA GLY A 187 13.42 -11.38 0.52
C GLY A 187 12.58 -10.19 1.00
N GLY A 188 11.34 -10.05 0.52
CA GLY A 188 10.36 -9.10 1.02
C GLY A 188 10.47 -7.67 0.47
N PRO A 189 9.59 -6.78 0.94
CA PRO A 189 9.46 -5.43 0.39
C PRO A 189 10.71 -4.57 0.61
N GLN A 190 11.50 -4.79 1.67
CA GLN A 190 12.77 -4.10 1.85
C GLN A 190 13.77 -4.48 0.76
N SER A 191 13.88 -5.77 0.40
CA SER A 191 14.75 -6.22 -0.70
C SER A 191 14.39 -5.56 -2.03
N LEU A 192 13.09 -5.39 -2.31
CA LEU A 192 12.62 -4.63 -3.47
C LEU A 192 13.14 -3.19 -3.46
N SER A 193 12.94 -2.48 -2.34
CA SER A 193 13.38 -1.09 -2.20
C SER A 193 14.89 -0.93 -2.28
N ASP A 194 15.65 -1.87 -1.70
CA ASP A 194 17.11 -1.89 -1.74
C ASP A 194 17.61 -2.13 -3.16
N LYS A 195 17.02 -3.09 -3.90
CA LYS A 195 17.37 -3.34 -5.31
C LYS A 195 17.04 -2.18 -6.23
N MET A 196 15.94 -1.45 -5.96
CA MET A 196 15.64 -0.21 -6.67
C MET A 196 16.69 0.87 -6.38
N ALA A 197 17.11 1.02 -5.11
CA ALA A 197 18.16 1.97 -4.73
C ALA A 197 19.53 1.61 -5.35
N ASP A 198 19.88 0.32 -5.40
CA ASP A 198 21.09 -0.16 -6.07
C ASP A 198 21.04 0.14 -7.57
N ARG A 199 19.91 -0.15 -8.22
CA ARG A 199 19.72 0.16 -9.64
C ARG A 199 19.90 1.66 -9.95
N LEU A 200 19.39 2.53 -9.07
CA LEU A 200 19.62 3.98 -9.21
C LEU A 200 21.12 4.32 -9.15
N ARG A 201 21.88 3.71 -8.23
CA ARG A 201 23.33 3.93 -8.09
C ARG A 201 24.11 3.41 -9.29
N ASP A 202 23.73 2.25 -9.83
CA ASP A 202 24.34 1.66 -11.03
C ASP A 202 24.18 2.57 -12.26
N LEU A 203 23.09 3.34 -12.30
CA LEU A 203 22.82 4.35 -13.34
C LEU A 203 23.51 5.70 -13.06
N GLY A 204 24.34 5.80 -12.02
CA GLY A 204 25.06 7.02 -11.63
C GLY A 204 24.23 8.01 -10.78
N GLY A 205 23.00 7.65 -10.42
CA GLY A 205 22.18 8.43 -9.50
C GLY A 205 22.71 8.37 -8.06
N ARG A 206 22.33 9.36 -7.24
CA ARG A 206 22.71 9.43 -5.82
C ARG A 206 21.49 9.33 -4.92
N LEU A 207 21.64 8.61 -3.80
CA LEU A 207 20.63 8.51 -2.75
C LEU A 207 21.27 8.91 -1.41
N ASP A 208 20.79 10.02 -0.84
CA ASP A 208 21.22 10.56 0.44
C ASP A 208 20.18 10.25 1.52
N LEU A 209 20.48 9.24 2.35
CA LEU A 209 19.68 8.87 3.52
C LEU A 209 19.94 9.84 4.68
N ASN A 210 19.07 9.84 5.68
CA ASN A 210 19.12 10.74 6.85
C ASN A 210 19.29 12.21 6.43
N THR A 211 18.59 12.63 5.38
CA THR A 211 18.71 13.98 4.80
C THR A 211 17.32 14.52 4.55
N ALA A 212 16.80 15.25 5.53
CA ALA A 212 15.46 15.83 5.44
C ALA A 212 15.49 17.10 4.58
N VAL A 213 14.60 17.16 3.58
CA VAL A 213 14.33 18.41 2.87
C VAL A 213 13.44 19.28 3.75
N GLN A 214 13.87 20.50 4.03
CA GLN A 214 13.17 21.46 4.89
C GLN A 214 12.24 22.37 4.10
N HIS A 215 12.69 22.85 2.94
CA HIS A 215 11.88 23.67 2.04
C HIS A 215 12.44 23.67 0.61
N VAL A 216 11.58 24.03 -0.35
CA VAL A 216 11.95 24.28 -1.75
C VAL A 216 11.65 25.75 -2.07
N THR A 217 12.66 26.46 -2.55
CA THR A 217 12.52 27.81 -3.08
C THR A 217 12.40 27.72 -4.60
N TYR A 218 11.29 28.22 -5.12
CA TYR A 218 10.96 28.19 -6.55
C TYR A 218 11.56 29.43 -7.24
N GLY A 219 12.19 29.22 -8.39
CA GLY A 219 12.76 30.27 -9.24
C GLY A 219 12.62 29.92 -10.72
N PRO A 220 12.75 30.90 -11.63
CA PRO A 220 12.70 30.63 -13.07
C PRO A 220 13.80 29.64 -13.49
N GLY A 221 13.40 28.52 -14.10
CA GLY A 221 14.31 27.46 -14.54
C GLY A 221 14.81 26.56 -13.41
N THR A 222 15.53 27.13 -12.45
CA THR A 222 16.21 26.39 -11.38
C THR A 222 15.54 26.60 -10.03
N LYS A 223 15.33 25.50 -9.29
CA LYS A 223 14.77 25.45 -7.94
C LYS A 223 15.89 25.20 -6.95
N THR A 224 15.80 25.79 -5.77
CA THR A 224 16.72 25.50 -4.65
C THR A 224 16.02 24.60 -3.64
N VAL A 225 16.58 23.42 -3.39
CA VAL A 225 16.12 22.47 -2.40
C VAL A 225 17.03 22.56 -1.18
N THR A 226 16.51 23.05 -0.06
CA THR A 226 17.27 23.17 1.18
C THR A 226 17.06 21.93 2.04
N THR A 227 18.15 21.22 2.33
CA THR A 227 18.17 20.11 3.28
C THR A 227 18.66 20.56 4.65
N ASP A 228 18.51 19.70 5.64
CA ASP A 228 19.14 19.83 6.97
C ASP A 228 20.67 19.84 6.95
N LYS A 229 21.31 19.44 5.84
CA LYS A 229 22.77 19.41 5.66
C LYS A 229 23.28 20.55 4.78
N SER A 230 22.72 20.72 3.59
CA SER A 230 23.15 21.69 2.59
C SER A 230 22.06 22.04 1.56
N PRO A 231 22.13 23.22 0.93
CA PRO A 231 21.27 23.55 -0.20
C PRO A 231 21.76 22.92 -1.51
N HIS A 232 20.82 22.56 -2.38
CA HIS A 232 21.05 21.99 -3.71
C HIS A 232 20.21 22.71 -4.75
N GLN A 233 20.67 22.74 -5.99
CA GLN A 233 19.93 23.31 -7.11
C GLN A 233 19.52 22.23 -8.10
N ALA A 234 18.31 22.33 -8.64
CA ALA A 234 17.87 21.45 -9.71
C ALA A 234 16.94 22.12 -10.71
N ARG A 235 17.01 21.66 -11.97
CA ARG A 235 16.06 22.06 -13.02
C ARG A 235 14.67 21.49 -12.77
N TYR A 236 14.59 20.22 -12.34
CA TYR A 236 13.33 19.57 -12.01
C TYR A 236 13.34 19.09 -10.57
N VAL A 237 12.18 19.20 -9.91
CA VAL A 237 11.95 18.64 -8.59
C VAL A 237 10.77 17.68 -8.65
N ILE A 238 10.95 16.48 -8.08
CA ILE A 238 9.88 15.51 -7.85
C ILE A 238 9.74 15.35 -6.34
N SER A 239 8.53 15.38 -5.80
CA SER A 239 8.27 15.25 -4.37
C SER A 239 7.25 14.15 -4.09
N SER A 240 7.56 13.23 -3.17
CA SER A 240 6.58 12.27 -2.65
C SER A 240 5.74 12.83 -1.50
N GLN A 241 5.82 14.15 -1.24
CA GLN A 241 4.97 14.81 -0.26
C GLN A 241 3.51 14.72 -0.70
N GLN A 242 2.66 14.37 0.25
CA GLN A 242 1.21 14.29 0.03
C GLN A 242 0.64 15.68 -0.28
N ARG A 243 -0.31 15.74 -1.22
CA ARG A 243 -1.02 16.95 -1.66
C ARG A 243 -2.43 17.04 -1.10
N LEU A 244 -2.59 16.77 0.20
CA LEU A 244 -3.88 16.86 0.88
C LEU A 244 -4.41 18.30 0.91
N ASP A 245 -3.56 19.30 0.72
CA ASP A 245 -3.92 20.72 0.55
C ASP A 245 -4.82 20.99 -0.67
N LEU A 246 -4.88 20.07 -1.64
CA LEU A 246 -5.74 20.18 -2.82
C LEU A 246 -7.09 19.47 -2.66
N TYR A 247 -7.30 18.79 -1.54
CA TYR A 247 -8.54 18.05 -1.27
C TYR A 247 -9.49 18.92 -0.46
N PRO A 248 -10.82 18.68 -0.53
CA PRO A 248 -11.79 19.31 0.36
C PRO A 248 -11.41 19.13 1.84
N GLU A 249 -11.63 20.16 2.66
CA GLU A 249 -11.24 20.17 4.08
C GLU A 249 -11.88 19.03 4.91
N ASP A 250 -13.04 18.54 4.49
CA ASP A 250 -13.79 17.44 5.11
C ASP A 250 -13.36 16.05 4.62
N THR A 251 -12.30 15.96 3.81
CA THR A 251 -11.85 14.69 3.28
C THR A 251 -11.17 13.86 4.37
N GLU A 252 -11.61 12.62 4.51
CA GLU A 252 -11.10 11.71 5.52
C GLU A 252 -10.20 10.61 4.92
N PRO A 253 -9.23 10.09 5.68
CA PRO A 253 -8.49 8.90 5.27
C PRO A 253 -9.36 7.65 5.35
N GLY A 254 -8.87 6.56 4.76
CA GLY A 254 -9.39 5.22 5.00
C GLY A 254 -9.17 4.78 6.46
N LEU A 255 -9.68 3.62 6.83
CA LEU A 255 -9.51 3.05 8.16
C LEU A 255 -8.01 2.85 8.47
N ALA A 256 -7.62 3.30 9.67
CA ALA A 256 -6.31 3.03 10.23
C ALA A 256 -6.22 1.56 10.67
N VAL A 257 -5.00 1.04 10.70
CA VAL A 257 -4.74 -0.37 11.01
C VAL A 257 -3.82 -0.45 12.22
N GLY A 258 -4.23 -1.25 13.21
CA GLY A 258 -3.36 -1.73 14.28
C GLY A 258 -2.66 -3.02 13.86
N THR A 259 -1.47 -3.26 14.40
CA THR A 259 -0.66 -4.42 14.03
C THR A 259 -0.24 -5.21 15.26
N LEU A 260 -0.60 -6.49 15.33
CA LEU A 260 0.02 -7.44 16.25
C LEU A 260 1.26 -8.02 15.56
N HIS A 261 2.44 -7.57 15.98
CA HIS A 261 3.71 -8.16 15.58
C HIS A 261 3.94 -9.44 16.36
N ILE A 262 4.33 -10.53 15.67
CA ILE A 262 4.56 -11.84 16.28
C ILE A 262 5.87 -12.41 15.75
N ALA A 263 6.77 -12.82 16.64
CA ALA A 263 7.94 -13.62 16.28
C ALA A 263 7.85 -15.01 16.91
N THR A 264 8.16 -16.04 16.13
CA THR A 264 8.01 -17.44 16.50
C THR A 264 9.31 -18.23 16.30
N THR A 265 9.37 -19.46 16.79
CA THR A 265 10.38 -20.43 16.37
C THR A 265 10.25 -20.74 14.86
N PRO A 266 11.33 -21.14 14.16
CA PRO A 266 11.28 -21.38 12.70
C PRO A 266 10.30 -22.46 12.25
N ASP A 267 9.99 -23.42 13.13
CA ASP A 267 9.05 -24.53 12.90
C ASP A 267 7.58 -24.17 13.12
N ALA A 268 7.24 -22.89 13.31
CA ALA A 268 5.85 -22.46 13.43
C ALA A 268 5.01 -22.88 12.20
N PRO A 269 3.83 -23.47 12.40
CA PRO A 269 2.98 -23.94 11.31
C PRO A 269 2.52 -22.76 10.44
N PHE A 270 2.73 -22.87 9.13
CA PHE A 270 2.14 -21.96 8.17
C PHE A 270 1.98 -22.70 6.82
N PRO A 271 0.86 -22.55 6.09
CA PRO A 271 0.64 -23.32 4.88
C PRO A 271 1.64 -22.97 3.78
N ALA A 272 2.25 -23.99 3.18
CA ALA A 272 3.18 -23.79 2.07
C ALA A 272 2.51 -23.10 0.86
N GLY A 273 3.22 -22.14 0.27
CA GLY A 273 2.76 -21.37 -0.89
C GLY A 273 1.54 -20.47 -0.60
N VAL A 274 1.33 -20.10 0.66
CA VAL A 274 0.37 -19.08 1.09
C VAL A 274 1.18 -17.91 1.66
N HIS A 275 0.75 -16.69 1.41
CA HIS A 275 1.34 -15.48 2.01
C HIS A 275 0.28 -14.65 2.76
N THR A 276 -0.98 -14.69 2.30
CA THR A 276 -2.09 -14.03 2.98
C THR A 276 -3.02 -15.04 3.64
N LEU A 277 -3.24 -14.92 4.95
CA LEU A 277 -4.28 -15.65 5.68
C LEU A 277 -5.23 -14.66 6.34
N LEU A 278 -6.48 -14.59 5.87
CA LEU A 278 -7.49 -13.66 6.34
C LEU A 278 -8.51 -14.38 7.23
N HIS A 279 -8.76 -13.86 8.42
CA HIS A 279 -9.96 -14.17 9.20
C HIS A 279 -11.06 -13.16 8.85
N ALA A 280 -12.17 -13.66 8.31
CA ALA A 280 -13.30 -12.85 7.85
C ALA A 280 -14.61 -13.32 8.53
N PRO A 281 -15.10 -12.61 9.57
CA PRO A 281 -16.38 -12.90 10.19
C PRO A 281 -17.56 -12.59 9.25
N ALA A 282 -18.73 -13.16 9.55
CA ALA A 282 -19.93 -12.90 8.76
C ALA A 282 -20.40 -11.43 8.88
N GLY A 283 -20.95 -10.88 7.79
CA GLY A 283 -21.46 -9.51 7.77
C GLY A 283 -20.36 -8.45 7.66
N LEU A 284 -19.26 -8.77 6.99
CA LEU A 284 -18.07 -7.94 6.87
C LEU A 284 -18.37 -6.52 6.33
N PRO A 285 -19.25 -6.31 5.33
CA PRO A 285 -19.67 -4.96 4.92
C PRO A 285 -20.17 -4.12 6.09
N GLY A 286 -21.10 -4.65 6.89
CA GLY A 286 -21.65 -3.93 8.04
C GLY A 286 -20.65 -3.71 9.17
N LEU A 287 -19.70 -4.65 9.34
CA LEU A 287 -18.57 -4.47 10.26
C LEU A 287 -17.71 -3.27 9.84
N LEU A 288 -17.36 -3.14 8.57
CA LEU A 288 -16.57 -2.02 8.05
C LEU A 288 -17.31 -0.68 8.18
N GLU A 289 -18.63 -0.64 7.91
CA GLU A 289 -19.46 0.55 8.19
C GLU A 289 -19.49 0.88 9.70
N GLY A 290 -19.46 -0.15 10.55
CA GLY A 290 -19.36 0.00 12.01
C GLY A 290 -18.08 0.69 12.43
N LEU A 291 -16.94 0.20 11.94
CA LEU A 291 -15.62 0.78 12.19
C LEU A 291 -15.55 2.22 11.70
N ASP A 292 -16.08 2.50 10.51
CA ASP A 292 -16.11 3.83 9.93
C ASP A 292 -16.92 4.82 10.77
N ALA A 293 -17.99 4.35 11.40
CA ALA A 293 -18.80 5.12 12.33
C ALA A 293 -18.24 5.12 13.77
N GLY A 294 -16.97 4.73 13.97
CA GLY A 294 -16.29 4.77 15.28
C GLY A 294 -16.70 3.66 16.25
N ARG A 295 -17.34 2.58 15.80
CA ARG A 295 -17.79 1.47 16.66
C ARG A 295 -16.82 0.29 16.64
N SER A 296 -16.42 -0.16 17.82
CA SER A 296 -15.62 -1.38 18.00
C SER A 296 -16.45 -2.65 17.71
N PRO A 297 -15.98 -3.56 16.84
CA PRO A 297 -16.66 -4.82 16.59
C PRO A 297 -16.48 -5.79 17.75
N ALA A 298 -17.45 -6.70 17.91
CA ALA A 298 -17.31 -7.83 18.83
C ALA A 298 -16.32 -8.89 18.28
N ALA A 299 -16.33 -9.08 16.96
CA ALA A 299 -15.48 -10.01 16.23
C ALA A 299 -14.78 -9.27 15.08
N PRO A 300 -13.56 -8.74 15.26
CA PRO A 300 -12.84 -8.06 14.20
C PRO A 300 -12.37 -9.02 13.09
N ALA A 301 -12.31 -8.51 11.87
CA ALA A 301 -11.60 -9.14 10.76
C ALA A 301 -10.11 -8.77 10.82
N PHE A 302 -9.23 -9.67 10.41
CA PHE A 302 -7.79 -9.37 10.36
C PHE A 302 -7.05 -10.25 9.36
N ASN A 303 -5.95 -9.73 8.82
CA ASN A 303 -5.04 -10.48 7.97
C ASN A 303 -3.79 -10.87 8.75
N LEU A 304 -3.30 -12.09 8.58
CA LEU A 304 -1.99 -12.55 9.05
C LEU A 304 -1.06 -12.76 7.84
N PHE A 305 0.09 -12.09 7.86
CA PHE A 305 1.15 -12.23 6.84
C PHE A 305 2.45 -12.69 7.49
N PRO A 306 3.18 -13.65 6.90
CA PRO A 306 4.58 -13.84 7.24
C PRO A 306 5.39 -12.66 6.69
N CYS A 307 6.38 -12.18 7.44
CA CYS A 307 7.34 -11.22 6.92
C CYS A 307 8.37 -11.97 6.08
N GLU A 308 8.36 -11.74 4.77
CA GLU A 308 9.44 -12.22 3.88
C GLU A 308 10.71 -11.43 4.18
N LEU A 309 11.81 -12.12 4.50
CA LEU A 309 13.10 -11.54 4.87
C LEU A 309 14.21 -12.27 4.11
N PRO A 310 15.31 -11.59 3.72
CA PRO A 310 16.32 -12.16 2.83
C PRO A 310 17.22 -13.23 3.50
N GLU A 311 17.33 -13.23 4.83
CA GLU A 311 18.25 -14.10 5.57
C GLU A 311 17.50 -15.14 6.41
N GLN A 312 18.08 -16.34 6.51
CA GLN A 312 17.64 -17.35 7.48
C GLN A 312 17.92 -16.85 8.90
N ARG A 313 16.91 -16.93 9.76
CA ARG A 313 16.97 -16.44 11.14
C ARG A 313 16.64 -17.54 12.13
N ALA A 314 17.03 -17.31 13.37
CA ALA A 314 16.61 -18.15 14.49
C ALA A 314 15.11 -18.02 14.83
N TYR A 315 14.35 -17.22 14.08
CA TYR A 315 12.91 -16.98 14.23
C TYR A 315 12.22 -16.77 12.88
N ARG A 316 10.90 -16.82 12.88
CA ARG A 316 10.04 -16.27 11.81
C ARG A 316 9.23 -15.12 12.38
N SER A 317 8.96 -14.08 11.58
CA SER A 317 8.11 -12.96 11.99
C SER A 317 6.84 -12.88 11.15
N PHE A 318 5.78 -12.36 11.76
CA PHE A 318 4.45 -12.22 11.20
C PHE A 318 3.83 -10.93 11.68
N ASN A 319 2.96 -10.37 10.84
CA ASN A 319 2.10 -9.23 11.19
C ASN A 319 0.64 -9.64 11.06
N ALA A 320 -0.12 -9.48 12.15
CA ALA A 320 -1.58 -9.53 12.09
C ALA A 320 -2.14 -8.10 12.03
N TYR A 321 -2.68 -7.71 10.88
CA TYR A 321 -3.25 -6.39 10.62
C TYR A 321 -4.75 -6.38 10.86
N VAL A 322 -5.20 -5.49 11.75
CA VAL A 322 -6.60 -5.33 12.12
C VAL A 322 -7.03 -3.87 11.96
N PRO A 323 -8.09 -3.58 11.19
CA PRO A 323 -8.61 -2.21 11.10
C PRO A 323 -9.22 -1.81 12.44
N LEU A 324 -8.94 -0.58 12.87
CA LEU A 324 -9.51 -0.01 14.08
C LEU A 324 -10.64 0.97 13.77
N PRO A 325 -11.53 1.25 14.75
CA PRO A 325 -12.58 2.23 14.56
C PRO A 325 -12.00 3.61 14.23
N ARG A 326 -12.72 4.36 13.39
CA ARG A 326 -12.34 5.72 13.04
C ARG A 326 -12.17 6.59 14.30
N GLY A 327 -11.08 7.36 14.33
CA GLY A 327 -10.72 8.21 15.47
C GLY A 327 -10.00 7.50 16.62
N VAL A 328 -9.70 6.20 16.49
CA VAL A 328 -8.94 5.44 17.48
C VAL A 328 -7.48 5.34 17.05
N ASP A 329 -6.64 6.20 17.63
CA ASP A 329 -5.18 6.14 17.44
C ASP A 329 -4.49 5.31 18.51
N GLU A 330 -5.09 5.19 19.70
CA GLU A 330 -4.59 4.40 20.81
C GLU A 330 -5.73 3.55 21.40
N LEU A 331 -5.39 2.31 21.80
CA LEU A 331 -6.29 1.44 22.53
C LEU A 331 -6.00 1.52 24.02
N ASP A 332 -7.06 1.56 24.84
CA ASP A 332 -6.86 1.36 26.28
C ASP A 332 -6.31 -0.05 26.57
N PRO A 333 -5.65 -0.27 27.73
CA PRO A 333 -5.01 -1.55 28.03
C PRO A 333 -5.97 -2.76 28.04
N THR A 334 -7.23 -2.54 28.40
CA THR A 334 -8.26 -3.60 28.45
C THR A 334 -8.69 -3.98 27.05
N GLU A 335 -8.98 -2.99 26.20
CA GLU A 335 -9.32 -3.20 24.80
C GLU A 335 -8.17 -3.86 24.02
N ARG A 336 -6.93 -3.39 24.25
CA ARG A 336 -5.72 -3.98 23.67
C ARG A 336 -5.59 -5.45 24.04
N THR A 337 -5.69 -5.78 25.33
CA THR A 337 -5.62 -7.17 25.82
C THR A 337 -6.72 -8.03 25.21
N ARG A 338 -7.97 -7.52 25.15
CA ARG A 338 -9.11 -8.23 24.54
C ARG A 338 -8.84 -8.52 23.06
N LEU A 339 -8.34 -7.53 22.32
CA LEU A 339 -8.04 -7.66 20.91
C LEU A 339 -6.91 -8.66 20.67
N GLU A 340 -5.82 -8.57 21.41
CA GLU A 340 -4.70 -9.52 21.32
C GLU A 340 -5.15 -10.96 21.56
N LEU A 341 -5.92 -11.21 22.63
CA LEU A 341 -6.45 -12.54 22.93
C LEU A 341 -7.33 -13.07 21.79
N TYR A 342 -8.23 -12.22 21.27
CA TYR A 342 -9.08 -12.58 20.14
C TYR A 342 -8.23 -12.95 18.90
N LEU A 343 -7.22 -12.15 18.55
CA LEU A 343 -6.36 -12.41 17.40
C LEU A 343 -5.64 -13.75 17.57
N LEU A 344 -5.03 -14.00 18.73
CA LEU A 344 -4.28 -15.25 18.99
C LEU A 344 -5.18 -16.48 18.98
N GLU A 345 -6.38 -16.41 19.57
CA GLU A 345 -7.35 -17.51 19.54
C GLU A 345 -7.71 -17.90 18.10
N HIS A 346 -7.98 -16.90 17.25
CA HIS A 346 -8.35 -17.14 15.86
C HIS A 346 -7.15 -17.55 14.99
N ILE A 347 -5.94 -17.05 15.29
CA ILE A 347 -4.71 -17.52 14.65
C ILE A 347 -4.49 -19.00 14.99
N GLU A 348 -4.65 -19.40 16.25
CA GLU A 348 -4.53 -20.81 16.67
C GLU A 348 -5.58 -21.69 15.98
N ALA A 349 -6.82 -21.22 15.87
CA ALA A 349 -7.87 -21.94 15.16
C ALA A 349 -7.57 -22.13 13.66
N MET A 350 -6.99 -21.11 13.00
CA MET A 350 -6.58 -21.21 11.60
C MET A 350 -5.26 -21.99 11.41
N LEU A 351 -4.37 -21.98 12.41
CA LEU A 351 -3.04 -22.57 12.39
C LEU A 351 -2.75 -23.33 13.70
N PRO A 352 -3.32 -24.53 13.89
CA PRO A 352 -3.13 -25.29 15.14
C PRO A 352 -1.64 -25.53 15.45
N GLY A 353 -1.24 -25.21 16.68
CA GLY A 353 0.12 -25.25 17.18
C GLY A 353 0.91 -23.94 17.02
N PHE A 354 0.37 -22.91 16.36
CA PHE A 354 1.09 -21.66 16.10
C PHE A 354 1.44 -20.90 17.38
N THR A 355 0.46 -20.71 18.27
CA THR A 355 0.64 -19.91 19.49
C THR A 355 1.70 -20.50 20.42
N SER A 356 1.83 -21.83 20.46
CA SER A 356 2.87 -22.54 21.21
C SER A 356 4.31 -22.22 20.78
N LYS A 357 4.48 -21.62 19.58
CA LYS A 357 5.76 -21.29 18.98
C LYS A 357 6.13 -19.83 19.13
N ILE A 358 5.24 -18.99 19.68
CA ILE A 358 5.48 -17.56 19.88
C ILE A 358 6.60 -17.36 20.91
N ARG A 359 7.58 -16.54 20.53
CA ARG A 359 8.68 -16.09 21.39
C ARG A 359 8.55 -14.62 21.79
N TYR A 360 7.84 -13.86 20.97
CA TYR A 360 7.60 -12.44 21.18
C TYR A 360 6.31 -12.05 20.47
N GLN A 361 5.56 -11.15 21.10
CA GLN A 361 4.45 -10.46 20.47
C GLN A 361 4.35 -9.04 21.02
N ARG A 362 3.85 -8.13 20.19
CA ARG A 362 3.51 -6.76 20.60
C ARG A 362 2.45 -6.19 19.70
N PHE A 363 1.38 -5.68 20.27
CA PHE A 363 0.44 -4.84 19.55
C PHE A 363 0.97 -3.42 19.43
N VAL A 364 0.91 -2.87 18.22
CA VAL A 364 1.26 -1.49 17.86
C VAL A 364 -0.02 -0.83 17.33
N SER A 365 -0.46 0.21 18.02
CA SER A 365 -1.59 1.06 17.63
C SER A 365 -1.23 1.98 16.45
N PRO A 366 -2.21 2.65 15.80
CA PRO A 366 -1.92 3.66 14.78
C PRO A 366 -1.01 4.81 15.27
N GLY A 367 -1.19 5.28 16.51
CA GLY A 367 -0.32 6.28 17.12
C GLY A 367 1.11 5.79 17.28
N GLU A 368 1.31 4.63 17.94
CA GLU A 368 2.62 3.98 18.05
C GLU A 368 3.25 3.71 16.69
N PHE A 369 2.47 3.32 15.67
CA PHE A 369 2.96 3.10 14.31
C PHE A 369 3.54 4.39 13.72
N GLN A 370 2.83 5.53 13.87
CA GLN A 370 3.30 6.83 13.41
C GLN A 370 4.58 7.26 14.13
N GLU A 371 4.73 6.97 15.42
CA GLU A 371 5.96 7.25 16.17
C GLU A 371 7.14 6.38 15.70
N ILE A 372 6.92 5.08 15.53
CA ILE A 372 7.97 4.10 15.16
C ILE A 372 8.44 4.31 13.72
N HIS A 373 7.50 4.53 12.79
CA HIS A 373 7.77 4.53 11.35
C HIS A 373 7.82 5.93 10.74
N GLN A 374 7.32 6.96 11.44
CA GLN A 374 7.09 8.30 10.88
C GLN A 374 6.20 8.24 9.62
N LEU A 375 5.27 7.29 9.58
CA LEU A 375 4.34 7.01 8.48
C LEU A 375 2.95 6.76 9.08
N SER A 376 1.90 7.03 8.32
CA SER A 376 0.54 6.70 8.71
C SER A 376 0.24 5.21 8.48
N SER A 377 -0.55 4.60 9.38
CA SER A 377 -1.06 3.23 9.22
C SER A 377 -2.39 3.15 8.45
N ASN A 378 -2.89 4.28 7.93
CA ASN A 378 -4.06 4.30 7.05
C ASN A 378 -3.69 3.64 5.72
N VAL A 379 -4.41 2.57 5.35
CA VAL A 379 -4.19 1.84 4.10
C VAL A 379 -4.38 2.76 2.89
N THR A 380 -5.41 3.58 2.95
CA THR A 380 -5.75 4.60 1.96
C THR A 380 -5.54 5.97 2.60
N PRO A 381 -4.61 6.81 2.09
CA PRO A 381 -4.33 8.11 2.70
C PRO A 381 -5.52 9.06 2.60
N VAL A 382 -6.39 8.87 1.60
CA VAL A 382 -7.53 9.74 1.35
C VAL A 382 -8.65 8.97 0.66
N VAL A 383 -9.86 9.00 1.23
CA VAL A 383 -11.06 8.48 0.56
C VAL A 383 -11.53 9.54 -0.42
N ILE A 384 -11.54 9.21 -1.72
CA ILE A 384 -11.89 10.17 -2.77
C ILE A 384 -13.36 10.63 -2.65
N PRO A 385 -13.62 11.92 -2.41
CA PRO A 385 -14.98 12.44 -2.28
C PRO A 385 -15.81 12.28 -3.57
N PRO A 386 -17.16 12.30 -3.46
CA PRO A 386 -18.03 12.39 -4.63
C PRO A 386 -17.70 13.59 -5.51
N GLY A 387 -17.67 13.39 -6.82
CA GLY A 387 -17.37 14.46 -7.79
C GLY A 387 -15.94 14.99 -7.77
N PHE A 388 -15.08 14.50 -6.86
CA PHE A 388 -13.67 14.86 -6.82
C PHE A 388 -12.83 13.91 -7.68
N HIS A 389 -11.83 14.45 -8.35
CA HIS A 389 -10.82 13.73 -9.11
C HIS A 389 -9.45 14.05 -8.53
N LYS A 390 -8.59 13.04 -8.39
CA LYS A 390 -7.22 13.27 -7.91
C LYS A 390 -6.50 14.29 -8.80
N PRO A 391 -5.69 15.18 -8.20
CA PRO A 391 -4.90 16.15 -8.94
C PRO A 391 -3.81 15.47 -9.80
N ASP A 392 -3.43 16.11 -10.90
CA ASP A 392 -2.54 15.56 -11.92
C ASP A 392 -1.07 15.40 -11.48
N GLY A 393 -0.72 15.83 -10.27
CA GLY A 393 0.62 15.75 -9.70
C GLY A 393 1.57 16.86 -10.15
N TYR A 394 1.49 17.37 -11.38
CA TYR A 394 2.27 18.55 -11.78
C TYR A 394 1.63 19.85 -11.29
N ASP A 395 2.42 20.69 -10.61
CA ASP A 395 2.02 22.00 -10.11
C ASP A 395 2.65 23.09 -11.00
N PRO A 396 1.87 23.76 -11.87
CA PRO A 396 2.40 24.68 -12.87
C PRO A 396 2.91 25.99 -12.27
N ASP A 397 2.39 26.40 -11.12
CA ASP A 397 2.78 27.65 -10.46
C ASP A 397 4.16 27.51 -9.79
N ARG A 398 4.48 26.30 -9.32
CA ARG A 398 5.73 25.96 -8.64
C ARG A 398 6.73 25.22 -9.52
N ASP A 399 6.30 24.73 -10.69
CA ASP A 399 7.08 23.89 -11.61
C ASP A 399 7.72 22.69 -10.89
N ILE A 400 6.87 21.91 -10.21
CA ILE A 400 7.25 20.73 -9.42
C ILE A 400 6.28 19.59 -9.70
N HIS A 401 6.79 18.36 -9.72
CA HIS A 401 5.99 17.15 -9.85
C HIS A 401 5.80 16.48 -8.48
N TYR A 402 4.56 16.27 -8.07
CA TYR A 402 4.22 15.45 -6.91
C TYR A 402 3.89 14.03 -7.36
N VAL A 403 4.33 13.05 -6.57
CA VAL A 403 4.15 11.62 -6.84
C VAL A 403 3.65 10.87 -5.61
N GLY A 404 3.10 9.68 -5.83
CA GLY A 404 2.52 8.85 -4.80
C GLY A 404 1.00 8.83 -4.87
N ASN A 405 0.39 8.48 -3.75
CA ASN A 405 -1.01 8.06 -3.70
C ASN A 405 -2.02 9.22 -3.68
N THR A 406 -1.63 10.43 -3.25
CA THR A 406 -2.55 11.60 -3.21
C THR A 406 -2.65 12.36 -4.54
N VAL A 407 -2.05 11.84 -5.60
CA VAL A 407 -2.10 12.40 -6.96
C VAL A 407 -2.44 11.28 -7.94
N GLN A 408 -2.71 11.60 -9.20
CA GLN A 408 -2.98 10.59 -10.22
C GLN A 408 -1.83 9.56 -10.32
N PRO A 409 -2.12 8.27 -10.55
CA PRO A 409 -3.44 7.70 -10.93
C PRO A 409 -4.47 7.52 -9.80
N THR A 410 -5.73 7.27 -10.16
CA THR A 410 -6.89 7.32 -9.26
C THR A 410 -6.97 6.25 -8.15
N CYS A 411 -6.09 5.23 -8.14
CA CYS A 411 -6.12 4.15 -7.14
C CYS A 411 -5.12 4.38 -5.98
N GLU A 412 -5.34 3.70 -4.85
CA GLU A 412 -4.60 3.90 -3.59
C GLU A 412 -3.87 2.63 -3.17
N HIS A 413 -2.69 2.38 -3.75
CA HIS A 413 -1.88 1.19 -3.47
C HIS A 413 -0.47 1.31 -4.07
N ALA A 414 0.43 0.38 -3.71
CA ALA A 414 1.83 0.41 -4.14
C ALA A 414 2.00 0.51 -5.67
N SER A 415 1.29 -0.28 -6.48
CA SER A 415 1.38 -0.20 -7.95
C SER A 415 0.88 1.13 -8.54
N SER A 416 -0.05 1.82 -7.86
CA SER A 416 -0.54 3.14 -8.28
C SER A 416 0.49 4.23 -7.96
N ALA A 417 1.08 4.17 -6.76
CA ALA A 417 2.21 5.02 -6.38
C ALA A 417 3.41 4.83 -7.33
N LEU A 418 3.74 3.59 -7.70
CA LEU A 418 4.75 3.27 -8.70
C LEU A 418 4.43 3.95 -10.06
N ALA A 419 3.20 3.77 -10.56
CA ALA A 419 2.75 4.34 -11.82
C ALA A 419 2.78 5.89 -11.81
N SER A 420 2.45 6.51 -10.67
CA SER A 420 2.57 7.95 -10.44
C SER A 420 4.01 8.45 -10.65
N GLY A 421 5.00 7.73 -10.10
CA GLY A 421 6.42 8.03 -10.30
C GLY A 421 6.85 7.95 -11.78
N LEU A 422 6.46 6.88 -12.47
CA LEU A 422 6.74 6.70 -13.89
C LEU A 422 6.13 7.80 -14.75
N ARG A 423 4.91 8.24 -14.41
CA ARG A 423 4.21 9.32 -15.10
C ARG A 423 4.95 10.66 -14.97
N ALA A 424 5.41 11.02 -13.77
CA ALA A 424 6.22 12.22 -13.57
C ALA A 424 7.52 12.18 -14.38
N ALA A 425 8.23 11.05 -14.35
CA ALA A 425 9.45 10.88 -15.15
C ALA A 425 9.21 11.01 -16.66
N HIS A 426 8.09 10.50 -17.16
CA HIS A 426 7.70 10.64 -18.57
C HIS A 426 7.42 12.10 -18.96
N LEU A 427 6.72 12.86 -18.11
CA LEU A 427 6.44 14.27 -18.35
C LEU A 427 7.72 15.10 -18.42
N ILE A 428 8.64 14.91 -17.46
CA ILE A 428 9.96 15.57 -17.46
C ILE A 428 10.74 15.19 -18.72
N SER A 429 10.74 13.92 -19.09
CA SER A 429 11.43 13.44 -20.29
C SER A 429 10.94 14.10 -21.58
N LYS A 430 9.63 14.33 -21.70
CA LYS A 430 9.03 14.99 -22.87
C LYS A 430 9.32 16.48 -22.93
N ALA A 431 9.53 17.11 -21.79
CA ALA A 431 9.88 18.53 -21.70
C ALA A 431 11.35 18.80 -22.05
N MET A 432 12.17 17.76 -22.20
CA MET A 432 13.57 17.91 -22.59
C MET A 432 13.71 18.31 -24.08
N PRO A 433 14.57 19.27 -24.42
CA PRO A 433 14.88 19.57 -25.82
C PRO A 433 15.50 18.34 -26.50
N ASN A 434 15.03 17.99 -27.70
CA ASN A 434 15.62 16.92 -28.51
C ASN A 434 17.11 17.21 -28.75
N GLY A 435 18.01 16.44 -28.13
CA GLY A 435 19.46 16.53 -28.39
C GLY A 435 20.39 16.62 -27.18
N ALA A 436 19.90 16.51 -25.94
CA ALA A 436 20.77 16.33 -24.77
C ALA A 436 20.89 14.84 -24.42
N GLY A 437 21.84 14.16 -25.06
CA GLY A 437 22.23 12.78 -24.78
C GLY A 437 23.73 12.63 -24.95
#